data_AF-A0A2T2ZGM1-F1
#
_entry.id   AF-A0A2T2ZGM1-F1
#
_cell.length_a   1.000
_cell.length_b   1.000
_cell.length_c   1.000
_cell.angle_alpha   90.00
_cell.angle_beta   90.00
_cell.angle_gamma   90.00
#
_symmetry.space_group_name_H-M   'P 1'
#
loop_
_entity.id
_entity.type
_entity.pdbx_description
1 polymer ?
#
loop_
_entity_poly.entity_id
_entity_poly.type
_entity_poly.pdbx_seq_one_letter_code
_entity_poly.pdbx_strand_id
1 'polypeptide(L)'
;MSREQTAQRKPISDDLRVLRSRGLLQAAILKLGQERPVDGIAISDITQRAGVSRSTFYDHYTDKETLLADAMDRQALEAGVPLRTVGLDEGLPGQPPQFLIDYLQHIADHAQLYRNVLGAHGSAAVHARLTGRIAAILGEGIGILDQDAPVESPVPPAVDAVALAGAILAVITYWLERVPQVPTADVAVWIWEIITRE
;
A
#
# COMPACT_ATOMS: atom_id res chain seq x y z
N MET A 1 44.37 7.88 24.06
CA MET A 1 43.75 6.57 24.41
C MET A 1 42.46 6.45 23.61
N SER A 2 42.57 5.94 22.38
CA SER A 2 41.44 5.71 21.48
C SER A 2 40.68 4.45 21.91
N ARG A 3 39.39 4.59 22.18
CA ARG A 3 38.45 3.47 22.12
C ARG A 3 37.89 3.44 20.71
N GLU A 4 38.54 2.70 19.82
CA GLU A 4 37.94 2.27 18.56
C GLU A 4 36.77 1.33 18.91
N GLN A 5 35.56 1.85 18.83
CA GLN A 5 34.36 1.03 18.84
C GLN A 5 34.32 0.25 17.53
N THR A 6 34.66 -1.02 17.62
CA THR A 6 34.51 -2.00 16.55
C THR A 6 33.01 -2.15 16.24
N ALA A 7 32.56 -1.58 15.13
CA ALA A 7 31.25 -1.89 14.56
C ALA A 7 31.23 -3.38 14.18
N GLN A 8 30.64 -4.22 15.03
CA GLN A 8 30.44 -5.64 14.76
C GLN A 8 29.47 -5.80 13.59
N ARG A 9 30.00 -6.30 12.48
CA ARG A 9 29.25 -6.66 11.28
C ARG A 9 28.40 -7.90 11.60
N LYS A 10 27.07 -7.76 11.58
CA LYS A 10 26.13 -8.85 11.88
C LYS A 10 26.35 -10.04 10.90
N PRO A 11 26.37 -11.31 11.37
CA PRO A 11 26.64 -12.45 10.50
C PRO A 11 25.48 -12.72 9.52
N ILE A 12 25.81 -13.01 8.26
CA ILE A 12 24.87 -13.26 7.15
C ILE A 12 23.77 -14.28 7.49
N SER A 13 24.08 -15.29 8.32
CA SER A 13 23.10 -16.29 8.77
C SER A 13 21.95 -15.69 9.59
N ASP A 14 22.21 -14.62 10.33
CA ASP A 14 21.21 -13.98 11.18
C ASP A 14 20.28 -13.09 10.33
N ASP A 15 20.82 -12.43 9.30
CA ASP A 15 20.03 -11.68 8.32
C ASP A 15 19.11 -12.60 7.51
N LEU A 16 19.59 -13.77 7.09
CA LEU A 16 18.74 -14.75 6.39
C LEU A 16 17.59 -15.25 7.27
N ARG A 17 17.84 -15.43 8.57
CA ARG A 17 16.80 -15.82 9.53
C ARG A 17 15.75 -14.73 9.68
N VAL A 18 16.19 -13.48 9.83
CA VAL A 18 15.31 -12.29 9.92
C VAL A 18 14.44 -12.13 8.67
N LEU A 19 15.04 -12.25 7.47
CA LEU A 19 14.29 -12.16 6.22
C LEU A 19 13.26 -13.28 6.08
N ARG A 20 13.62 -14.50 6.51
CA ARG A 20 12.71 -15.65 6.49
C ARG A 20 11.53 -15.45 7.44
N SER A 21 11.76 -15.05 8.70
CA SER A 21 10.67 -14.83 9.66
C SER A 21 9.77 -13.68 9.23
N ARG A 22 10.32 -12.60 8.68
CA ARG A 22 9.52 -11.51 8.09
C ARG A 22 8.62 -12.02 6.95
N GLY A 23 9.16 -12.81 6.02
CA GLY A 23 8.38 -13.39 4.93
C GLY A 23 7.27 -14.33 5.40
N LEU A 24 7.52 -15.14 6.44
CA LEU A 24 6.50 -16.03 7.04
C LEU A 24 5.36 -15.25 7.67
N LEU A 25 5.66 -14.16 8.39
CA LEU A 25 4.65 -13.27 8.97
C LEU A 25 3.82 -12.58 7.89
N GLN A 26 4.46 -12.07 6.83
CA GLN A 26 3.78 -11.44 5.69
C GLN A 26 2.84 -12.42 4.98
N ALA A 27 3.29 -13.63 4.69
CA ALA A 27 2.45 -14.66 4.09
C ALA A 27 1.26 -15.05 5.00
N ALA A 28 1.47 -15.10 6.32
CA ALA A 28 0.42 -15.44 7.28
C ALA A 28 -0.67 -14.36 7.35
N ILE A 29 -0.29 -13.08 7.42
CA ILE A 29 -1.27 -11.98 7.50
C ILE A 29 -2.09 -11.85 6.21
N LEU A 30 -1.49 -12.07 5.03
CA LEU A 30 -2.22 -11.99 3.76
C LEU A 30 -3.27 -13.09 3.67
N LYS A 31 -2.93 -14.33 4.08
CA LYS A 31 -3.90 -15.43 4.13
C LYS A 31 -5.03 -15.17 5.12
N LEU A 32 -4.71 -14.70 6.32
CA LEU A 32 -5.74 -14.35 7.32
C LEU A 32 -6.63 -13.19 6.84
N GLY A 33 -6.03 -12.18 6.21
CA GLY A 33 -6.74 -11.02 5.66
C GLY A 33 -7.65 -11.36 4.49
N GLN A 34 -7.37 -12.44 3.74
CA GLN A 34 -8.30 -12.98 2.74
C GLN A 34 -9.50 -13.69 3.38
N GLU A 35 -9.29 -14.34 4.53
CA GLU A 35 -10.33 -15.11 5.21
C GLU A 35 -11.32 -14.24 5.99
N ARG A 36 -10.85 -13.15 6.62
CA ARG A 36 -11.68 -12.30 7.49
C ARG A 36 -11.15 -10.86 7.62
N PRO A 37 -11.98 -9.91 8.11
CA PRO A 37 -11.54 -8.55 8.38
C PRO A 37 -10.38 -8.47 9.37
N VAL A 38 -9.50 -7.50 9.13
CA VAL A 38 -8.21 -7.35 9.86
C VAL A 38 -8.41 -7.08 11.34
N ASP A 39 -9.46 -6.34 11.71
CA ASP A 39 -9.75 -6.01 13.11
C ASP A 39 -9.99 -7.28 13.95
N GLY A 40 -10.54 -8.34 13.35
CA GLY A 40 -10.75 -9.64 13.99
C GLY A 40 -9.53 -10.57 14.02
N ILE A 41 -8.38 -10.17 13.45
CA ILE A 41 -7.16 -10.98 13.46
C ILE A 41 -6.34 -10.65 14.71
N ALA A 42 -6.05 -11.63 15.55
CA ALA A 42 -5.14 -11.47 16.68
C ALA A 42 -3.69 -11.76 16.26
N ILE A 43 -2.71 -11.14 16.95
CA ILE A 43 -1.28 -11.44 16.76
C ILE A 43 -0.99 -12.94 16.97
N SER A 44 -1.71 -13.59 17.89
CA SER A 44 -1.62 -15.04 18.10
C SER A 44 -1.96 -15.84 16.85
N ASP A 45 -3.02 -15.46 16.11
CA ASP A 45 -3.42 -16.14 14.87
C ASP A 45 -2.29 -16.07 13.83
N ILE A 46 -1.69 -14.89 13.70
CA ILE A 46 -0.59 -14.63 12.76
C ILE A 46 0.61 -15.48 13.12
N THR A 47 1.05 -15.43 14.37
CA THR A 47 2.25 -16.15 14.85
C THR A 47 2.08 -17.66 14.78
N GLN A 48 0.88 -18.18 15.12
CA GLN A 48 0.54 -19.59 15.01
C GLN A 48 0.59 -20.05 13.55
N ARG A 49 -0.01 -19.29 12.63
CA ARG A 49 -0.01 -19.62 11.20
C ARG A 49 1.37 -19.50 10.55
N ALA A 50 2.18 -18.54 10.98
CA ALA A 50 3.55 -18.35 10.52
C ALA A 50 4.53 -19.38 11.12
N GLY A 51 4.15 -20.08 12.20
CA GLY A 51 5.04 -21.00 12.91
C GLY A 51 6.19 -20.29 13.64
N VAL A 52 5.95 -19.07 14.13
CA VAL A 52 6.95 -18.25 14.84
C VAL A 52 6.46 -17.83 16.22
N SER A 53 7.35 -17.36 17.08
CA SER A 53 6.98 -16.87 18.41
C SER A 53 6.39 -15.46 18.35
N ARG A 54 5.65 -15.05 19.39
CA ARG A 54 5.22 -13.64 19.55
C ARG A 54 6.40 -12.68 19.69
N SER A 55 7.50 -13.09 20.32
CA SER A 55 8.73 -12.28 20.36
C SER A 55 9.22 -11.98 18.94
N THR A 56 9.25 -13.00 18.08
CA THR A 56 9.65 -12.88 16.67
C THR A 56 8.73 -11.95 15.87
N PHE A 57 7.44 -11.88 16.21
CA PHE A 57 6.56 -10.86 15.63
C PHE A 57 7.03 -9.46 16.00
N TYR A 58 7.24 -9.21 17.30
CA TYR A 58 7.61 -7.88 17.79
C TYR A 58 9.05 -7.48 17.44
N ASP A 59 9.92 -8.43 17.10
CA ASP A 59 11.24 -8.16 16.52
C ASP A 59 11.16 -7.51 15.12
N HIS A 60 10.01 -7.60 14.45
CA HIS A 60 9.81 -7.10 13.08
C HIS A 60 8.71 -6.04 12.96
N TYR A 61 7.66 -6.14 13.77
CA TYR A 61 6.46 -5.33 13.62
C TYR A 61 5.91 -4.87 14.96
N THR A 62 5.50 -3.60 15.02
CA THR A 62 4.83 -3.00 16.18
C THR A 62 3.38 -3.46 16.31
N ASP A 63 2.72 -3.67 15.17
CA ASP A 63 1.29 -3.97 15.06
C ASP A 63 0.96 -4.74 13.77
N LYS A 64 -0.23 -5.33 13.70
CA LYS A 64 -0.65 -6.20 12.59
C LYS A 64 -0.99 -5.41 11.33
N GLU A 65 -1.37 -4.14 11.50
CA GLU A 65 -1.73 -3.22 10.43
C GLU A 65 -0.50 -2.79 9.63
N THR A 66 0.62 -2.52 10.31
CA THR A 66 1.94 -2.29 9.70
C THR A 66 2.39 -3.54 8.96
N LEU A 67 2.29 -4.71 9.60
CA LEU A 67 2.62 -5.98 8.95
C LEU A 67 1.80 -6.20 7.68
N LEU A 68 0.49 -5.93 7.71
CA LEU A 68 -0.37 -6.10 6.56
C LEU A 68 -0.06 -5.11 5.43
N ALA A 69 0.12 -3.82 5.74
CA ALA A 69 0.47 -2.82 4.75
C ALA A 69 1.79 -3.18 4.04
N ASP A 70 2.83 -3.55 4.80
CA ASP A 70 4.10 -4.03 4.26
C ASP A 70 3.95 -5.30 3.40
N ALA A 71 3.05 -6.20 3.80
CA ALA A 71 2.82 -7.45 3.08
C ALA A 71 2.12 -7.20 1.74
N MET A 72 1.13 -6.31 1.70
CA MET A 72 0.44 -5.91 0.47
C MET A 72 1.41 -5.24 -0.52
N ASP A 73 2.32 -4.41 -0.04
CA ASP A 73 3.33 -3.77 -0.90
C ASP A 73 4.27 -4.74 -1.53
N ARG A 74 4.77 -5.64 -0.69
CA ARG A 74 5.66 -6.68 -1.15
C ARG A 74 4.95 -7.55 -2.18
N GLN A 75 3.67 -7.88 -1.96
CA GLN A 75 2.88 -8.65 -2.91
C GLN A 75 2.69 -7.92 -4.24
N ALA A 76 2.42 -6.61 -4.22
CA ALA A 76 2.32 -5.78 -5.42
C ALA A 76 3.67 -5.65 -6.16
N LEU A 77 4.77 -5.47 -5.41
CA LEU A 77 6.13 -5.42 -5.96
C LEU A 77 6.52 -6.76 -6.60
N GLU A 78 6.25 -7.89 -5.95
CA GLU A 78 6.51 -9.23 -6.48
C GLU A 78 5.66 -9.54 -7.71
N ALA A 79 4.48 -8.93 -7.83
CA ALA A 79 3.63 -8.98 -9.02
C ALA A 79 4.06 -8.01 -10.14
N GLY A 80 5.12 -7.23 -9.95
CA GLY A 80 5.62 -6.28 -10.96
C GLY A 80 4.82 -4.98 -11.06
N VAL A 81 3.88 -4.75 -10.14
CA VAL A 81 2.99 -3.58 -10.09
C VAL A 81 3.21 -2.76 -8.82
N PRO A 82 4.45 -2.36 -8.47
CA PRO A 82 4.65 -1.51 -7.30
C PRO A 82 3.96 -0.17 -7.52
N LEU A 83 3.32 0.33 -6.46
CA LEU A 83 2.82 1.69 -6.44
C LEU A 83 4.03 2.64 -6.46
N ARG A 84 4.16 3.44 -7.51
CA ARG A 84 5.32 4.31 -7.78
C ARG A 84 4.85 5.61 -8.45
N THR A 85 5.66 6.66 -8.29
CA THR A 85 5.49 7.97 -8.95
C THR A 85 5.71 7.90 -10.45
N VAL A 86 6.63 7.04 -10.89
CA VAL A 86 7.03 6.87 -12.29
C VAL A 86 5.84 6.43 -13.15
N GLY A 87 5.49 7.24 -14.14
CA GLY A 87 4.36 7.02 -15.05
C GLY A 87 3.15 7.92 -14.82
N LEU A 88 3.14 8.73 -13.74
CA LEU A 88 2.12 9.77 -13.54
C LEU A 88 2.24 10.92 -14.57
N ASP A 89 3.39 11.05 -15.23
CA ASP A 89 3.66 11.99 -16.32
C ASP A 89 3.36 11.38 -17.71
N GLU A 90 3.17 10.06 -17.81
CA GLU A 90 2.91 9.36 -19.07
C GLU A 90 1.42 9.37 -19.47
N GLY A 91 0.51 9.66 -18.53
CA GLY A 91 -0.92 9.67 -18.79
C GLY A 91 -1.39 10.97 -19.47
N LEU A 92 -2.40 10.85 -20.33
CA LEU A 92 -3.10 12.00 -20.94
C LEU A 92 -4.53 12.07 -20.40
N PRO A 93 -5.21 13.22 -20.41
CA PRO A 93 -6.64 13.28 -20.07
C PRO A 93 -7.45 12.21 -20.82
N GLY A 94 -8.30 11.46 -20.11
CA GLY A 94 -9.03 10.30 -20.64
C GLY A 94 -8.20 9.05 -20.97
N GLN A 95 -6.88 9.06 -20.77
CA GLN A 95 -5.98 7.93 -21.03
C GLN A 95 -5.09 7.67 -19.80
N PRO A 96 -5.56 6.84 -18.85
CA PRO A 96 -4.79 6.50 -17.67
C PRO A 96 -3.49 5.77 -18.06
N PRO A 97 -2.41 5.98 -17.30
CA PRO A 97 -1.17 5.26 -17.52
C PRO A 97 -1.34 3.76 -17.24
N GLN A 98 -0.62 2.91 -17.99
CA GLN A 98 -0.79 1.46 -17.93
C GLN A 98 -0.55 0.88 -16.51
N PHE A 99 0.37 1.48 -15.74
CA PHE A 99 0.64 1.02 -14.38
C PHE A 99 -0.59 1.08 -13.47
N LEU A 100 -1.48 2.07 -13.68
CA LEU A 100 -2.70 2.22 -12.88
C LEU A 100 -3.69 1.09 -13.18
N ILE A 101 -3.83 0.73 -14.46
CA ILE A 101 -4.65 -0.39 -14.91
C ILE A 101 -4.10 -1.69 -14.33
N ASP A 102 -2.78 -1.91 -14.43
CA ASP A 102 -2.14 -3.12 -13.91
C ASP A 102 -2.27 -3.24 -12.38
N TYR A 103 -2.17 -2.11 -11.66
CA TYR A 103 -2.37 -2.08 -10.21
C TYR A 103 -3.83 -2.38 -9.83
N LEU A 104 -4.80 -1.84 -10.56
CA LEU A 104 -6.21 -2.17 -10.36
C LEU A 104 -6.51 -3.63 -10.70
N GLN A 105 -5.84 -4.20 -11.72
CA GLN A 105 -5.92 -5.63 -12.01
C GLN A 105 -5.39 -6.47 -10.86
N HIS A 106 -4.26 -6.09 -10.26
CA HIS A 106 -3.77 -6.75 -9.06
C HIS A 106 -4.77 -6.69 -7.89
N ILE A 107 -5.44 -5.56 -7.71
CA ILE A 107 -6.52 -5.44 -6.72
C ILE A 107 -7.69 -6.38 -7.06
N ALA A 108 -8.10 -6.47 -8.33
CA ALA A 108 -9.16 -7.37 -8.77
C ALA A 108 -8.82 -8.84 -8.50
N ASP A 109 -7.59 -9.25 -8.83
CA ASP A 109 -7.10 -10.63 -8.62
C ASP A 109 -7.06 -11.01 -7.13
N HIS A 110 -6.94 -10.01 -6.25
CA HIS A 110 -6.92 -10.16 -4.79
C HIS A 110 -8.13 -9.52 -4.09
N ALA A 111 -9.26 -9.38 -4.80
CA ALA A 111 -10.36 -8.52 -4.35
C ALA A 111 -10.92 -8.87 -2.96
N GLN A 112 -10.87 -10.15 -2.54
CA GLN A 112 -11.33 -10.53 -1.21
C GLN A 112 -10.46 -9.93 -0.09
N LEU A 113 -9.14 -9.92 -0.27
CA LEU A 113 -8.22 -9.28 0.66
C LEU A 113 -8.54 -7.79 0.75
N TYR A 114 -8.60 -7.10 -0.40
CA TYR A 114 -8.86 -5.67 -0.44
C TYR A 114 -10.23 -5.29 0.12
N ARG A 115 -11.29 -6.09 -0.11
CA ARG A 115 -12.60 -5.90 0.53
C ARG A 115 -12.53 -6.03 2.05
N ASN A 116 -11.81 -7.02 2.57
CA ASN A 116 -11.67 -7.21 4.01
C ASN A 116 -10.80 -6.12 4.68
N VAL A 117 -9.99 -5.42 3.89
CA VAL A 117 -9.11 -4.33 4.35
C VAL A 117 -9.78 -2.96 4.23
N LEU A 118 -10.43 -2.68 3.11
CA LEU A 118 -10.95 -1.37 2.72
C LEU A 118 -12.46 -1.22 2.90
N GLY A 119 -13.21 -2.32 2.96
CA GLY A 119 -14.66 -2.29 3.04
C GLY A 119 -15.19 -1.80 4.39
N ALA A 120 -16.50 -1.77 4.54
CA ALA A 120 -17.19 -1.23 5.73
C ALA A 120 -16.77 -1.83 7.10
N HIS A 121 -16.19 -3.03 7.11
CA HIS A 121 -15.66 -3.70 8.31
C HIS A 121 -14.13 -3.79 8.33
N GLY A 122 -13.46 -3.07 7.44
CA GLY A 122 -12.01 -2.95 7.36
C GLY A 122 -11.44 -2.13 8.52
N SER A 123 -10.12 -2.15 8.64
CA SER A 123 -9.42 -1.47 9.73
C SER A 123 -9.16 -0.01 9.41
N ALA A 124 -9.67 0.91 10.24
CA ALA A 124 -9.43 2.35 10.09
C ALA A 124 -7.93 2.70 10.08
N ALA A 125 -7.13 1.98 10.88
CA ALA A 125 -5.69 2.17 10.92
C ALA A 125 -4.99 1.74 9.62
N VAL A 126 -5.45 0.65 8.99
CA VAL A 126 -4.94 0.23 7.68
C VAL A 126 -5.34 1.23 6.60
N HIS A 127 -6.60 1.70 6.62
CA HIS A 127 -7.07 2.73 5.71
C HIS A 127 -6.22 4.00 5.80
N ALA A 128 -6.00 4.52 7.01
CA ALA A 128 -5.16 5.70 7.23
C ALA A 128 -3.71 5.51 6.72
N ARG A 129 -3.14 4.32 6.92
CA ARG A 129 -1.80 3.99 6.41
C ARG A 129 -1.76 3.97 4.88
N LEU A 130 -2.73 3.32 4.23
CA LEU A 130 -2.82 3.28 2.77
C LEU A 130 -3.04 4.67 2.17
N THR A 131 -3.93 5.48 2.76
CA THR A 131 -4.11 6.88 2.38
C THR A 131 -2.81 7.67 2.49
N GLY A 132 -2.10 7.59 3.61
CA GLY A 132 -0.84 8.30 3.80
C GLY A 132 0.25 7.89 2.79
N ARG A 133 0.24 6.62 2.37
CA ARG A 133 1.20 6.11 1.39
C ARG A 133 0.86 6.54 -0.04
N ILE A 134 -0.41 6.50 -0.43
CA ILE A 134 -0.85 7.05 -1.71
C ILE A 134 -0.57 8.56 -1.75
N ALA A 135 -0.82 9.29 -0.66
CA ALA A 135 -0.55 10.72 -0.55
C ALA A 135 0.95 11.03 -0.69
N ALA A 136 1.84 10.24 -0.10
CA ALA A 136 3.28 10.42 -0.28
C ALA A 136 3.70 10.26 -1.76
N ILE A 137 3.15 9.25 -2.45
CA ILE A 137 3.42 9.01 -3.87
C ILE A 137 2.86 10.14 -4.73
N LEU A 138 1.64 10.59 -4.47
CA LEU A 138 1.06 11.73 -5.17
C LEU A 138 1.84 13.01 -4.91
N GLY A 139 2.26 13.28 -3.67
CA GLY A 139 3.03 14.48 -3.31
C GLY A 139 4.40 14.53 -4.01
N GLU A 140 5.07 13.38 -4.13
CA GLU A 140 6.30 13.27 -4.93
C GLU A 140 6.03 13.49 -6.43
N GLY A 141 4.90 13.00 -6.97
CA GLY A 141 4.49 13.20 -8.37
C GLY A 141 4.07 14.64 -8.70
N ILE A 142 3.31 15.28 -7.83
CA ILE A 142 2.89 16.69 -7.96
C ILE A 142 4.13 17.59 -8.02
N GLY A 143 5.12 17.37 -7.14
CA GLY A 143 6.37 18.13 -7.18
C GLY A 143 7.17 17.99 -8.48
N ILE A 144 6.88 16.98 -9.32
CA ILE A 144 7.49 16.79 -10.63
C ILE A 144 6.69 17.50 -11.73
N LEU A 145 5.35 17.47 -11.66
CA LEU A 145 4.44 18.07 -12.65
C LEU A 145 4.31 19.60 -12.50
N ASP A 146 4.55 20.14 -11.30
CA ASP A 146 4.33 21.53 -10.92
C ASP A 146 5.50 22.49 -11.31
N GLN A 147 6.44 22.05 -12.17
CA GLN A 147 7.59 22.89 -12.56
C GLN A 147 7.22 24.11 -13.43
N ASP A 148 6.07 24.06 -14.10
CA ASP A 148 5.60 25.09 -15.04
C ASP A 148 4.25 25.74 -14.65
N ALA A 149 3.68 25.43 -13.48
CA ALA A 149 2.37 25.95 -13.09
C ALA A 149 2.43 27.43 -12.69
N PRO A 150 1.62 28.32 -13.29
CA PRO A 150 1.48 29.69 -12.82
C PRO A 150 0.46 29.77 -11.68
N VAL A 151 0.86 30.52 -10.64
CA VAL A 151 0.08 31.01 -9.48
C VAL A 151 0.01 30.02 -8.30
N GLU A 152 0.50 30.49 -7.15
CA GLU A 152 0.36 29.87 -5.83
C GLU A 152 -1.07 29.33 -5.63
N SER A 153 -1.24 28.01 -5.71
CA SER A 153 -2.44 27.37 -5.20
C SER A 153 -2.61 27.76 -3.73
N PRO A 154 -3.81 28.20 -3.31
CA PRO A 154 -4.06 28.51 -1.90
C PRO A 154 -4.02 27.25 -1.03
N VAL A 155 -4.05 26.06 -1.65
CA VAL A 155 -3.99 24.78 -0.96
C VAL A 155 -2.53 24.27 -0.96
N PRO A 156 -1.97 23.91 0.21
CA PRO A 156 -0.64 23.31 0.25
C PRO A 156 -0.62 21.97 -0.50
N PRO A 157 0.43 21.66 -1.28
CA PRO A 157 0.50 20.40 -2.05
C PRO A 157 0.30 19.13 -1.23
N ALA A 158 0.72 19.15 0.05
CA ALA A 158 0.49 18.04 0.97
C ALA A 158 -1.00 17.81 1.30
N VAL A 159 -1.80 18.87 1.34
CA VAL A 159 -3.25 18.80 1.57
C VAL A 159 -3.94 18.23 0.33
N ASP A 160 -3.56 18.68 -0.86
CA ASP A 160 -4.09 18.15 -2.12
C ASP A 160 -3.75 16.67 -2.29
N ALA A 161 -2.50 16.27 -2.02
CA ALA A 161 -2.08 14.88 -2.09
C ALA A 161 -2.89 13.96 -1.15
N VAL A 162 -3.19 14.42 0.08
CA VAL A 162 -4.03 13.67 1.02
C VAL A 162 -5.49 13.61 0.56
N ALA A 163 -6.03 14.70 0.02
CA ALA A 163 -7.39 14.75 -0.51
C ALA A 163 -7.58 13.79 -1.69
N LEU A 164 -6.66 13.84 -2.66
CA LEU A 164 -6.64 12.94 -3.82
C LEU A 164 -6.46 11.48 -3.39
N ALA A 165 -5.54 11.19 -2.47
CA ALA A 165 -5.36 9.84 -1.93
C ALA A 165 -6.64 9.28 -1.29
N GLY A 166 -7.37 10.13 -0.54
CA GLY A 166 -8.67 9.78 0.03
C GLY A 166 -9.71 9.49 -1.04
N ALA A 167 -9.78 10.31 -2.09
CA ALA A 167 -10.71 10.13 -3.21
C ALA A 167 -10.43 8.83 -3.99
N ILE A 168 -9.17 8.56 -4.31
CA ILE A 168 -8.74 7.32 -4.98
C ILE A 168 -9.17 6.11 -4.17
N LEU A 169 -8.89 6.12 -2.87
CA LEU A 169 -9.23 4.99 -2.00
C LEU A 169 -10.75 4.78 -1.91
N ALA A 170 -11.52 5.87 -1.85
CA ALA A 170 -12.98 5.82 -1.87
C ALA A 170 -13.53 5.23 -3.18
N VAL A 171 -12.95 5.57 -4.33
CA VAL A 171 -13.34 4.99 -5.63
C VAL A 171 -13.04 3.49 -5.68
N ILE A 172 -11.84 3.07 -5.23
CA ILE A 172 -11.47 1.65 -5.16
C ILE A 172 -12.44 0.88 -4.25
N THR A 173 -12.75 1.40 -3.07
CA THR A 173 -13.72 0.79 -2.15
C THR A 173 -15.10 0.68 -2.78
N TYR A 174 -15.59 1.76 -3.41
CA TYR A 174 -16.88 1.76 -4.10
C TYR A 174 -16.93 0.71 -5.22
N TRP A 175 -15.88 0.64 -6.05
CA TRP A 175 -15.79 -0.34 -7.12
C TRP A 175 -15.86 -1.77 -6.59
N LEU A 176 -15.06 -2.09 -5.57
CA LEU A 176 -14.99 -3.43 -4.97
C LEU A 176 -16.30 -3.86 -4.31
N GLU A 177 -17.06 -2.94 -3.72
CA GLU A 177 -18.29 -3.24 -2.98
C GLU A 177 -19.57 -3.17 -3.84
N ARG A 178 -19.63 -2.26 -4.81
CA ARG A 178 -20.88 -1.92 -5.51
C ARG A 178 -20.90 -2.33 -6.97
N VAL A 179 -19.77 -2.26 -7.64
CA VAL A 179 -19.69 -2.48 -9.10
C VAL A 179 -18.46 -3.32 -9.49
N PRO A 180 -18.20 -4.47 -8.85
CA PRO A 180 -16.98 -5.26 -9.07
C PRO A 180 -16.88 -5.83 -10.50
N GLN A 181 -17.97 -5.84 -11.26
CA GLN A 181 -18.01 -6.25 -12.66
C GLN A 181 -17.45 -5.20 -13.63
N VAL A 182 -17.24 -3.96 -13.18
CA VAL A 182 -16.69 -2.89 -14.03
C VAL A 182 -15.22 -3.21 -14.33
N PRO A 183 -14.79 -3.18 -15.60
CA PRO A 183 -13.40 -3.40 -15.99
C PRO A 183 -12.43 -2.44 -15.30
N THR A 184 -11.25 -2.95 -14.98
CA THR A 184 -10.17 -2.18 -14.33
C THR A 184 -9.73 -0.97 -15.14
N ALA A 185 -9.79 -1.05 -16.47
CA ALA A 185 -9.52 0.08 -17.37
C ALA A 185 -10.51 1.25 -17.17
N ASP A 186 -11.80 0.96 -17.00
CA ASP A 186 -12.81 2.01 -16.80
C ASP A 186 -12.66 2.67 -15.41
N VAL A 187 -12.33 1.87 -14.39
CA VAL A 187 -12.01 2.39 -13.05
C VAL A 187 -10.75 3.25 -13.06
N ALA A 188 -9.74 2.85 -13.85
CA ALA A 188 -8.52 3.63 -14.04
C ALA A 188 -8.83 5.00 -14.64
N VAL A 189 -9.74 5.08 -15.63
CA VAL A 189 -10.20 6.35 -16.20
C VAL A 189 -10.84 7.23 -15.13
N TRP A 190 -11.69 6.68 -14.26
CA TRP A 190 -12.32 7.48 -13.19
C TRP A 190 -11.29 8.08 -12.23
N ILE A 191 -10.33 7.26 -11.79
CA ILE A 191 -9.25 7.69 -10.89
C ILE A 191 -8.38 8.74 -11.59
N TRP A 192 -8.04 8.52 -12.85
CA TRP A 192 -7.21 9.41 -13.62
C TRP A 192 -7.84 10.78 -13.83
N GLU A 193 -9.12 10.83 -14.19
CA GLU A 193 -9.89 12.07 -14.30
C GLU A 193 -9.99 12.82 -12.97
N ILE A 194 -9.94 12.13 -11.82
CA ILE A 194 -9.90 12.79 -10.50
C ILE A 194 -8.53 13.43 -10.27
N ILE A 195 -7.44 12.77 -10.68
CA ILE A 195 -6.07 13.26 -10.51
C ILE A 195 -5.76 14.42 -11.45
N THR A 196 -6.26 14.40 -12.69
CA THR A 196 -5.94 15.41 -13.72
C THR A 196 -6.96 16.54 -13.85
N ARG A 197 -7.98 16.58 -12.98
CA ARG A 197 -8.95 17.70 -12.91
C ARG A 197 -8.34 18.87 -12.14
N GLU A 198 -7.27 19.46 -12.67
CA GLU A 198 -6.80 20.80 -12.30
C GLU A 198 -6.57 21.65 -13.54
#